data_AF-A0A1D7XKM1-F1
#
_entry.id   AF-A0A1D7XKM1-F1
#
_cell.length_a   1.000
_cell.length_b   1.000
_cell.length_c   1.000
_cell.angle_alpha   90.00
_cell.angle_beta   90.00
_cell.angle_gamma   90.00
#
_symmetry.space_group_name_H-M   'P 1'
#
loop_
_entity.id
_entity.type
_entity.pdbx_description
1 polymer ?
#
loop_
_entity_poly.entity_id
_entity_poly.type
_entity_poly.pdbx_seq_one_letter_code
_entity_poly.pdbx_strand_id
1 'polypeptide(L)'
;MRYLLNVKQCEFLGKGHEGKVYLTPEGFALKIFYNKKKAKKEAEILEKTKNSKFFPNLLFIAENMVLREFVDGDNLYEFLCKNGLSYSLSIEIIDLIEDFKILKFKRLNIRNAHIFVDENCKIKVIDPRNPYSKFTPYPKNIIKILVKLNLFDDFLKHLLDYKPELLSYWIHGYDYFNLISQNKLNCRCYAC
;
A
#
# COMPACT_ATOMS: atom_id res chain seq x y z
N MET A 1 31.31 1.25 -10.06
CA MET A 1 30.73 0.55 -11.23
C MET A 1 29.79 1.52 -11.94
N ARG A 2 29.92 1.72 -13.26
CA ARG A 2 28.99 2.55 -14.04
C ARG A 2 27.96 1.62 -14.69
N TYR A 3 26.68 1.86 -14.45
CA TYR A 3 25.58 1.10 -15.04
C TYR A 3 24.88 1.97 -16.09
N LEU A 4 24.76 1.45 -17.32
CA LEU A 4 24.07 2.14 -18.41
C LEU A 4 22.69 1.52 -18.58
N LEU A 5 21.65 2.23 -18.12
CA LEU A 5 20.28 1.77 -18.24
C LEU A 5 19.74 2.03 -19.65
N ASN A 6 19.34 0.97 -20.36
CA ASN A 6 18.69 1.07 -21.66
C ASN A 6 17.21 0.65 -21.55
N VAL A 7 16.30 1.64 -21.61
CA VAL A 7 14.85 1.41 -21.49
C VAL A 7 14.31 0.45 -22.56
N LYS A 8 14.95 0.34 -23.72
CA LYS A 8 14.52 -0.60 -24.79
C LYS A 8 14.69 -2.06 -24.40
N GLN A 9 15.54 -2.36 -23.41
CA GLN A 9 15.75 -3.71 -22.89
C GLN A 9 14.85 -4.01 -21.68
N CYS A 10 14.09 -3.03 -21.20
CA CYS A 10 13.21 -3.20 -20.05
C CYS A 10 11.83 -3.69 -20.50
N GLU A 11 11.25 -4.63 -19.75
CA GLU A 11 9.88 -5.09 -19.95
C GLU A 11 8.90 -4.01 -19.50
N PHE A 12 7.86 -3.74 -20.28
CA PHE A 12 6.84 -2.77 -19.91
C PHE A 12 5.81 -3.39 -18.96
N LEU A 13 5.79 -2.93 -17.70
CA LEU A 13 4.86 -3.42 -16.68
C LEU A 13 3.52 -2.67 -16.70
N GLY A 14 3.53 -1.39 -17.06
CA GLY A 14 2.29 -0.62 -17.12
C GLY A 14 2.45 0.89 -17.18
N LYS A 15 1.33 1.58 -17.40
CA LYS A 15 1.24 3.04 -17.43
C LYS A 15 0.14 3.50 -16.49
N GLY A 16 0.46 4.49 -15.66
CA GLY A 16 -0.49 5.19 -14.82
C GLY A 16 -0.58 6.68 -15.17
N HIS A 17 -1.31 7.43 -14.34
CA HIS A 17 -1.43 8.88 -14.48
C HIS A 17 -0.09 9.63 -14.34
N GLU A 18 0.85 9.08 -13.58
CA GLU A 18 2.09 9.78 -13.24
C GLU A 18 3.28 9.39 -14.11
N GLY A 19 3.17 8.31 -14.88
CA GLY A 19 4.29 7.78 -15.65
C GLY A 19 4.10 6.35 -16.14
N LYS A 20 5.20 5.79 -16.64
CA LYS A 20 5.31 4.39 -17.09
C LYS A 20 6.25 3.64 -16.15
N VAL A 21 5.98 2.36 -15.94
CA VAL A 21 6.79 1.46 -15.11
C VAL A 21 7.31 0.34 -16.00
N TYR A 22 8.59 0.03 -15.81
CA TYR A 22 9.30 -1.01 -16.52
C TYR A 22 10.07 -1.90 -15.54
N LEU A 23 10.28 -3.17 -15.90
CA LEU A 23 11.17 -4.09 -15.21
C LEU A 23 12.50 -4.12 -15.96
N THR A 24 13.61 -3.86 -15.26
CA THR A 24 14.95 -3.96 -15.86
C THR A 24 15.39 -5.43 -15.93
N PRO A 25 16.33 -5.79 -16.83
CA PRO A 25 16.87 -7.16 -16.91
C PRO A 25 17.46 -7.70 -15.60
N GLU A 26 17.87 -6.80 -14.70
CA GLU A 26 18.45 -7.11 -13.39
C GLU A 26 17.40 -7.26 -12.28
N GLY A 27 16.10 -7.13 -12.62
CA GLY A 27 15.00 -7.32 -11.67
C GLY A 27 14.62 -6.07 -10.87
N PHE A 28 14.96 -4.87 -11.34
CA PHE A 28 14.56 -3.62 -10.68
C PHE A 28 13.36 -2.96 -11.36
N ALA A 29 12.55 -2.25 -10.59
CA ALA A 29 11.45 -1.45 -11.13
C ALA A 29 11.95 -0.04 -11.47
N LEU A 30 11.90 0.28 -12.77
CA LEU A 30 12.14 1.61 -13.29
C LEU A 30 10.81 2.33 -13.52
N LYS A 31 10.56 3.41 -12.78
CA LYS A 31 9.41 4.30 -13.01
C LYS A 31 9.87 5.60 -13.66
N ILE A 32 9.41 5.84 -14.89
CA ILE A 32 9.66 7.07 -15.64
C ILE A 32 8.42 7.97 -15.53
N PHE A 33 8.57 9.08 -14.81
CA PHE A 33 7.48 10.01 -14.52
C PHE A 33 7.29 11.03 -15.65
N TYR A 34 6.05 11.44 -15.91
CA TYR A 34 5.77 12.57 -16.81
C TYR A 34 6.17 13.92 -16.21
N ASN A 35 6.36 13.99 -14.88
CA ASN A 35 6.66 15.22 -14.17
C ASN A 35 7.80 14.99 -13.15
N LYS A 36 8.90 15.73 -13.28
CA LYS A 36 10.06 15.67 -12.38
C LYS A 36 9.72 15.92 -10.91
N LYS A 37 8.75 16.79 -10.61
CA LYS A 37 8.29 17.04 -9.23
C LYS A 37 7.62 15.81 -8.61
N LYS A 38 6.97 14.96 -9.43
CA LYS A 38 6.38 13.70 -8.98
C LYS A 38 7.44 12.66 -8.67
N ALA A 39 8.44 12.52 -9.53
CA ALA A 39 9.60 11.67 -9.28
C ALA A 39 10.30 12.03 -7.95
N LYS A 40 10.55 13.33 -7.72
CA LYS A 40 11.16 13.81 -6.47
C LYS A 40 10.32 13.44 -5.24
N LYS A 41 8.99 13.64 -5.30
CA LYS A 41 8.10 13.28 -4.18
C LYS A 41 8.07 11.78 -3.90
N GLU A 42 8.07 10.94 -4.92
CA GLU A 42 8.16 9.48 -4.75
C GLU A 42 9.46 9.12 -4.04
N ALA A 43 10.59 9.65 -4.52
CA ALA A 43 11.88 9.37 -3.92
C ALA A 43 11.99 9.86 -2.46
N GLU A 44 11.47 11.06 -2.16
CA GLU A 44 11.41 11.57 -0.79
C GLU A 44 10.61 10.65 0.15
N ILE A 45 9.57 9.99 -0.35
CA ILE A 45 8.82 8.99 0.43
C ILE A 45 9.69 7.76 0.65
N LEU A 46 10.26 7.18 -0.41
CA LEU A 46 11.08 5.97 -0.30
C LEU A 46 12.31 6.16 0.61
N GLU A 47 12.94 7.34 0.57
CA GLU A 47 14.03 7.70 1.49
C GLU A 47 13.57 7.77 2.95
N LYS A 48 12.38 8.32 3.21
CA LYS A 48 11.81 8.38 4.57
C LYS A 48 11.39 7.01 5.08
N THR A 49 11.05 6.09 4.18
CA THR A 49 10.58 4.74 4.52
C THR A 49 11.65 3.67 4.37
N LYS A 50 12.92 4.03 4.09
CA LYS A 50 14.00 3.06 3.77
C LYS A 50 14.31 2.02 4.86
N ASN A 51 13.94 2.31 6.10
CA ASN A 51 14.14 1.39 7.23
C ASN A 51 12.92 0.49 7.48
N SER A 52 11.84 0.67 6.72
CA SER A 52 10.63 -0.15 6.83
C SER A 52 10.64 -1.27 5.81
N LYS A 53 10.40 -2.50 6.26
CA LYS A 53 10.27 -3.68 5.39
C LYS A 53 9.11 -3.57 4.38
N PHE A 54 8.12 -2.73 4.69
CA PHE A 54 6.89 -2.61 3.91
C PHE A 54 7.05 -1.74 2.66
N PHE A 55 8.20 -1.15 2.41
CA PHE A 55 8.45 -0.34 1.24
C PHE A 55 9.61 -0.91 0.42
N PRO A 56 9.63 -0.70 -0.90
CA PRO A 56 10.78 -1.05 -1.72
C PRO A 56 11.94 -0.11 -1.44
N ASN A 57 13.16 -0.63 -1.46
CA ASN A 57 14.34 0.23 -1.35
C ASN A 57 14.53 1.08 -2.61
N LEU A 58 14.88 2.34 -2.42
CA LEU A 58 15.29 3.24 -3.49
C LEU A 58 16.76 2.94 -3.86
N LEU A 59 17.02 2.68 -5.14
CA LEU A 59 18.39 2.48 -5.63
C LEU A 59 18.97 3.78 -6.18
N PHE A 60 18.23 4.48 -7.02
CA PHE A 60 18.73 5.68 -7.68
C PHE A 60 17.62 6.56 -8.25
N ILE A 61 17.93 7.85 -8.43
CA ILE A 61 17.08 8.84 -9.08
C ILE A 61 17.91 9.55 -10.16
N ALA A 62 17.39 9.59 -11.39
CA ALA A 62 17.91 10.46 -12.44
C ALA A 62 16.77 11.26 -13.05
N GLU A 63 16.84 12.59 -12.96
CA GLU A 63 15.83 13.48 -13.54
C GLU A 63 14.39 13.11 -13.10
N ASN A 64 13.58 12.59 -14.02
CA ASN A 64 12.21 12.13 -13.82
C ASN A 64 12.11 10.60 -13.68
N MET A 65 13.21 9.91 -13.45
CA MET A 65 13.31 8.45 -13.35
C MET A 65 13.65 8.04 -11.92
N VAL A 66 12.92 7.05 -11.41
CA VAL A 66 13.17 6.43 -10.10
C VAL A 66 13.39 4.94 -10.32
N LEU A 67 14.54 4.44 -9.89
CA LEU A 67 14.88 3.02 -9.88
C LEU A 67 14.80 2.51 -8.44
N ARG A 68 14.02 1.46 -8.22
CA ARG A 68 13.78 0.86 -6.91
C ARG A 68 13.67 -0.66 -7.01
N GLU A 69 13.67 -1.34 -5.87
CA GLU A 69 13.30 -2.76 -5.81
C GLU A 69 11.99 -3.01 -6.54
N PHE A 70 11.94 -4.09 -7.32
CA PHE A 70 10.68 -4.59 -7.86
C PHE A 70 9.81 -5.14 -6.73
N VAL A 71 8.50 -5.01 -6.90
CA VAL A 71 7.51 -5.52 -5.96
C VAL A 71 6.62 -6.43 -6.78
N ASP A 72 6.67 -7.71 -6.46
CA ASP A 72 5.86 -8.77 -7.07
C ASP A 72 4.59 -9.01 -6.25
N GLY A 73 3.87 -10.07 -6.62
CA GLY A 73 2.66 -10.51 -5.92
C GLY A 73 1.36 -9.90 -6.44
N ASP A 74 0.26 -10.38 -5.86
CA ASP A 74 -1.08 -9.90 -6.15
C ASP A 74 -1.39 -8.68 -5.29
N ASN A 75 -2.33 -7.82 -5.72
CA ASN A 75 -2.85 -6.83 -4.79
C ASN A 75 -3.64 -7.50 -3.65
N LEU A 76 -3.72 -6.85 -2.48
CA LEU A 76 -4.28 -7.43 -1.26
C LEU A 76 -5.67 -8.08 -1.46
N TYR A 77 -6.57 -7.43 -2.20
CA TYR A 77 -7.89 -7.98 -2.48
C TYR A 77 -7.82 -9.27 -3.32
N GLU A 78 -7.04 -9.27 -4.39
CA GLU A 78 -6.88 -10.44 -5.26
C GLU A 78 -6.24 -11.61 -4.50
N PHE A 79 -5.22 -11.33 -3.69
CA PHE A 79 -4.59 -12.35 -2.85
C PHE A 79 -5.59 -12.97 -1.87
N LEU A 80 -6.34 -12.13 -1.13
CA LEU A 80 -7.35 -12.61 -0.17
C LEU A 80 -8.48 -13.38 -0.84
N CYS A 81 -8.89 -13.01 -2.07
CA CYS A 81 -9.89 -13.77 -2.81
C CYS A 81 -9.41 -15.18 -3.17
N LYS A 82 -8.12 -15.33 -3.53
CA LYS A 82 -7.54 -16.60 -3.94
C LYS A 82 -7.19 -17.50 -2.74
N ASN A 83 -6.65 -16.92 -1.68
CA ASN A 83 -5.98 -17.65 -0.60
C ASN A 83 -6.68 -17.54 0.76
N GLY A 84 -7.66 -16.66 0.91
CA GLY A 84 -8.23 -16.30 2.21
C GLY A 84 -7.26 -15.50 3.08
N LEU A 85 -7.60 -15.36 4.37
CA LEU A 85 -6.78 -14.65 5.35
C LEU A 85 -6.06 -15.65 6.27
N SER A 86 -4.74 -15.76 6.13
CA SER A 86 -3.91 -16.51 7.05
C SER A 86 -3.56 -15.70 8.30
N TYR A 87 -3.14 -16.39 9.37
CA TYR A 87 -2.60 -15.75 10.56
C TYR A 87 -1.37 -14.88 10.25
N SER A 88 -0.45 -15.36 9.40
CA SER A 88 0.74 -14.61 9.00
C SER A 88 0.40 -13.33 8.24
N LEU A 89 -0.60 -13.37 7.35
CA LEU A 89 -1.04 -12.18 6.63
C LEU A 89 -1.75 -11.19 7.55
N SER A 90 -2.54 -11.66 8.52
CA SER A 90 -3.13 -10.79 9.54
C SER A 90 -2.05 -10.00 10.30
N ILE A 91 -0.98 -10.67 10.74
CA ILE A 91 0.15 -10.02 11.42
C ILE A 91 0.81 -8.97 10.52
N GLU A 92 1.09 -9.30 9.26
CA GLU A 92 1.70 -8.36 8.32
C GLU A 92 0.81 -7.12 8.09
N ILE A 93 -0.52 -7.28 8.02
CA ILE A 93 -1.48 -6.16 7.95
C ILE A 93 -1.42 -5.31 9.22
N ILE A 94 -1.38 -5.93 10.40
CA ILE A 94 -1.32 -5.21 11.68
C ILE A 94 -0.03 -4.39 11.77
N ASP A 95 1.11 -5.03 11.51
CA ASP A 95 2.42 -4.40 11.60
C ASP A 95 2.60 -3.31 10.54
N LEU A 96 1.99 -3.45 9.35
CA LEU A 96 1.99 -2.38 8.33
C LEU A 96 1.39 -1.09 8.88
N ILE A 97 0.26 -1.19 9.59
CA ILE A 97 -0.46 -0.03 10.11
C ILE A 97 0.27 0.59 11.30
N GLU A 98 0.87 -0.22 12.16
CA GLU A 98 1.73 0.26 13.22
C GLU A 98 2.99 0.94 12.66
N ASP A 99 3.59 0.38 11.62
CA ASP A 99 4.76 0.97 10.94
C ASP A 99 4.42 2.33 10.32
N PHE A 100 3.24 2.50 9.72
CA PHE A 100 2.78 3.83 9.28
C PHE A 100 2.71 4.84 10.42
N LYS A 101 2.29 4.43 11.62
CA LYS A 101 2.28 5.31 12.81
C LYS A 101 3.70 5.66 13.26
N ILE A 102 4.62 4.69 13.28
CA ILE A 102 6.05 4.89 13.59
C ILE A 102 6.68 5.88 12.60
N LEU A 103 6.37 5.73 11.31
CA LEU A 103 6.79 6.62 10.23
C LEU A 103 6.10 8.00 10.27
N LYS A 104 5.20 8.25 11.24
CA LYS A 104 4.43 9.49 11.42
C LYS A 104 3.58 9.85 10.20
N PHE A 105 3.05 8.84 9.50
CA PHE A 105 2.06 9.06 8.44
C PHE A 105 0.79 9.64 9.06
N LYS A 106 0.26 10.71 8.46
CA LYS A 106 -1.06 11.26 8.80
C LYS A 106 -2.17 10.47 8.12
N ARG A 107 -1.86 9.82 7.00
CA ARG A 107 -2.78 9.02 6.21
C ARG A 107 -2.51 7.53 6.39
N LEU A 108 -3.22 6.89 7.30
CA LEU A 108 -3.13 5.43 7.50
C LEU A 108 -3.94 4.63 6.46
N ASN A 109 -4.82 5.28 5.69
CA ASN A 109 -5.61 4.62 4.66
C ASN A 109 -4.89 4.61 3.30
N ILE A 110 -4.47 3.42 2.88
CA ILE A 110 -3.90 3.14 1.54
C ILE A 110 -4.97 2.45 0.67
N ARG A 111 -4.85 2.56 -0.66
CA ARG A 111 -5.80 1.88 -1.58
C ARG A 111 -5.27 0.49 -1.91
N ASN A 112 -6.19 -0.44 -2.15
CA ASN A 112 -5.88 -1.82 -2.55
C ASN A 112 -4.79 -1.93 -3.62
N ALA A 113 -4.90 -1.14 -4.70
CA ALA A 113 -3.98 -1.17 -5.85
C ALA A 113 -2.52 -0.77 -5.53
N HIS A 114 -2.23 -0.44 -4.27
CA HIS A 114 -0.91 -0.04 -3.78
C HIS A 114 -0.38 -0.95 -2.69
N ILE A 115 -1.10 -2.01 -2.33
CA ILE A 115 -0.70 -3.00 -1.32
C ILE A 115 -0.58 -4.33 -2.05
N PHE A 116 0.63 -4.87 -2.08
CA PHE A 116 0.97 -6.11 -2.75
C PHE A 116 1.35 -7.17 -1.73
N VAL A 117 0.95 -8.41 -2.00
CA VAL A 117 1.20 -9.58 -1.16
C VAL A 117 1.87 -10.64 -2.00
N ASP A 118 3.07 -11.05 -1.59
CA ASP A 118 3.80 -12.13 -2.24
C ASP A 118 3.28 -13.52 -1.81
N GLU A 119 3.82 -14.57 -2.43
CA GLU A 119 3.49 -15.97 -2.09
C GLU A 119 3.80 -16.36 -0.64
N ASN A 120 4.69 -15.63 0.03
CA ASN A 120 5.09 -15.81 1.42
C ASN A 120 4.25 -14.95 2.39
N CYS A 121 3.15 -14.36 1.90
CA CYS A 121 2.28 -13.46 2.64
C CYS A 121 2.96 -12.18 3.15
N LYS A 122 4.08 -11.75 2.53
CA LYS A 122 4.76 -10.50 2.87
C LYS A 122 4.15 -9.34 2.12
N ILE A 123 3.98 -8.23 2.84
CA ILE A 123 3.38 -7.02 2.27
C ILE A 123 4.45 -6.04 1.84
N LYS A 124 4.31 -5.53 0.62
CA LYS A 124 4.96 -4.28 0.20
C LYS A 124 3.94 -3.27 -0.31
N VAL A 125 4.23 -2.00 -0.05
CA VAL A 125 3.41 -0.85 -0.44
C VAL A 125 4.19 0.02 -1.43
N ILE A 126 3.51 0.41 -2.50
CA ILE A 126 4.03 1.31 -3.53
C ILE A 126 3.14 2.56 -3.66
N ASP A 127 3.68 3.71 -4.09
CA ASP A 127 2.93 4.96 -4.31
C ASP A 127 1.92 5.31 -3.17
N PRO A 128 2.36 5.38 -1.89
CA PRO A 128 1.49 5.83 -0.80
C PRO A 128 1.18 7.32 -1.02
N ARG A 129 -0.06 7.63 -1.45
CA ARG A 129 -0.39 9.00 -1.87
C ARG A 129 -0.65 9.95 -0.70
N ASN A 130 0.12 11.04 -0.68
CA ASN A 130 -0.01 12.13 0.30
C ASN A 130 0.04 11.63 1.76
N PRO A 131 1.05 10.81 2.14
CA PRO A 131 1.05 10.12 3.42
C PRO A 131 1.21 11.08 4.61
N TYR A 132 1.88 12.21 4.41
CA TYR A 132 2.16 13.21 5.46
C TYR A 132 1.24 14.43 5.46
N SER A 133 0.38 14.60 4.46
CA SER A 133 -0.45 15.80 4.30
C SER A 133 -1.95 15.54 4.45
N LYS A 134 -2.45 14.38 4.01
CA LYS A 134 -3.85 14.02 4.21
C LYS A 134 -4.02 13.29 5.53
N PHE A 135 -5.08 13.58 6.27
CA PHE A 135 -5.39 12.87 7.50
C PHE A 135 -6.41 11.76 7.25
N THR A 136 -6.08 10.54 7.68
CA THR A 136 -7.02 9.42 7.83
C THR A 136 -6.55 8.56 8.99
N PRO A 137 -7.29 8.53 10.12
CA PRO A 137 -6.81 7.89 11.35
C PRO A 137 -6.91 6.36 11.33
N TYR A 138 -7.59 5.77 10.34
CA TYR A 138 -7.83 4.33 10.26
C TYR A 138 -7.61 3.80 8.83
N PRO A 139 -7.20 2.53 8.67
CA PRO A 139 -6.96 1.87 7.39
C PRO A 139 -8.27 1.41 6.73
N LYS A 140 -9.20 2.35 6.54
CA LYS A 140 -10.58 2.09 6.11
C LYS A 140 -10.70 1.13 4.91
N ASN A 141 -9.84 1.23 3.90
CA ASN A 141 -9.94 0.37 2.71
C ASN A 141 -9.54 -1.08 3.00
N ILE A 142 -8.58 -1.31 3.90
CA ILE A 142 -8.21 -2.66 4.33
C ILE A 142 -9.40 -3.26 5.08
N ILE A 143 -9.95 -2.54 6.05
CA ILE A 143 -11.14 -2.96 6.81
C ILE A 143 -12.30 -3.26 5.84
N LYS A 144 -12.54 -2.37 4.87
CA LYS A 144 -13.56 -2.60 3.83
C LYS A 144 -13.34 -3.91 3.07
N ILE A 145 -12.10 -4.25 2.70
CA ILE A 145 -11.78 -5.49 2.00
C ILE A 145 -12.10 -6.69 2.89
N LEU A 146 -11.63 -6.68 4.13
CA LEU A 146 -11.86 -7.76 5.08
C LEU A 146 -13.35 -7.99 5.33
N VAL A 147 -14.11 -6.91 5.56
CA VAL A 147 -15.57 -6.99 5.73
C VAL A 147 -16.26 -7.51 4.47
N LYS A 148 -15.88 -7.00 3.29
CA LYS A 148 -16.47 -7.44 2.01
C LYS A 148 -16.27 -8.93 1.76
N LEU A 149 -15.16 -9.49 2.23
CA LEU A 149 -14.81 -10.90 2.07
C LEU A 149 -15.25 -11.77 3.26
N ASN A 150 -15.97 -11.21 4.25
CA ASN A 150 -16.34 -11.87 5.50
C ASN A 150 -15.13 -12.42 6.30
N LEU A 151 -13.98 -11.73 6.22
CA LEU A 151 -12.72 -12.10 6.88
C LEU A 151 -12.41 -11.25 8.12
N PHE A 152 -13.27 -10.28 8.46
CA PHE A 152 -12.98 -9.34 9.54
C PHE A 152 -13.01 -9.99 10.92
N ASP A 153 -13.92 -10.93 11.17
CA ASP A 153 -13.99 -11.63 12.46
C ASP A 153 -12.76 -12.52 12.68
N ASP A 154 -12.30 -13.23 11.64
CA ASP A 154 -11.06 -14.02 11.72
C ASP A 154 -9.82 -13.13 11.87
N PHE A 155 -9.81 -11.97 11.23
CA PHE A 155 -8.78 -10.96 11.48
C PHE A 155 -8.74 -10.53 12.95
N LEU A 156 -9.91 -10.29 13.58
CA LEU A 156 -9.97 -9.90 14.99
C LEU A 156 -9.52 -11.02 15.93
N LYS A 157 -9.80 -12.29 15.61
CA LYS A 157 -9.24 -13.43 16.38
C LYS A 157 -7.71 -13.43 16.31
N HIS A 158 -7.14 -13.33 15.11
CA HIS A 158 -5.69 -13.26 14.92
C HIS A 158 -5.07 -12.03 15.63
N LEU A 159 -5.77 -10.89 15.63
CA LEU A 159 -5.36 -9.68 16.34
C LEU A 159 -5.29 -9.90 17.85
N LEU A 160 -6.29 -10.56 18.43
CA LEU A 160 -6.34 -10.87 19.86
C LEU A 160 -5.18 -11.78 20.29
N ASP A 161 -4.79 -12.72 19.43
CA ASP A 161 -3.67 -13.62 19.71
C ASP A 161 -2.30 -12.92 19.58
N TYR A 162 -2.17 -11.94 18.67
CA TYR A 162 -0.90 -11.27 18.40
C TYR A 162 -0.67 -9.98 19.20
N LYS A 163 -1.62 -9.05 19.16
CA LYS A 163 -1.56 -7.69 19.76
C LYS A 163 -2.95 -7.25 20.26
N PRO A 164 -3.46 -7.87 21.33
CA PRO A 164 -4.83 -7.64 21.82
C PRO A 164 -5.09 -6.19 22.23
N GLU A 165 -4.07 -5.43 22.63
CA GLU A 165 -4.16 -4.02 22.98
C GLU A 165 -4.67 -3.13 21.83
N LEU A 166 -4.51 -3.59 20.58
CA LEU A 166 -4.97 -2.88 19.38
C LEU A 166 -6.45 -3.16 19.04
N LEU A 167 -7.14 -4.04 19.77
CA LEU A 167 -8.54 -4.40 19.50
C LEU A 167 -9.43 -3.15 19.38
N SER A 168 -9.35 -2.26 20.36
CA SER A 168 -10.15 -1.01 20.39
C SER A 168 -9.92 -0.15 19.15
N TYR A 169 -8.66 -0.04 18.69
CA TYR A 169 -8.30 0.73 17.50
C TYR A 169 -8.93 0.15 16.23
N TRP A 170 -8.95 -1.17 16.07
CA TRP A 170 -9.53 -1.84 14.90
C TRP A 170 -11.06 -1.82 14.92
N ILE A 171 -11.70 -1.93 16.09
CA ILE A 171 -13.15 -1.74 16.25
C ILE A 171 -13.53 -0.29 15.88
N HIS A 172 -12.84 0.72 16.41
CA HIS A 172 -13.09 2.11 16.01
C HIS A 172 -12.86 2.34 14.51
N GLY A 173 -11.90 1.64 13.91
CA GLY A 173 -11.69 1.66 12.46
C GLY A 173 -12.86 1.09 11.66
N TYR A 174 -13.51 0.04 12.16
CA TYR A 174 -14.73 -0.54 11.59
C TYR A 174 -15.91 0.43 11.70
N ASP A 175 -16.12 1.05 12.85
CA ASP A 175 -17.16 2.06 13.05
C ASP A 175 -16.97 3.27 12.12
N TYR A 176 -15.73 3.76 12.02
CA TYR A 176 -15.36 4.82 11.08
C TYR A 176 -15.64 4.44 9.62
N PHE A 177 -15.37 3.20 9.24
CA PHE A 177 -15.70 2.67 7.91
C PHE A 177 -17.22 2.71 7.65
N ASN A 178 -18.03 2.27 8.61
CA ASN A 178 -19.49 2.23 8.50
C ASN A 178 -20.11 3.62 8.40
N LEU A 179 -19.71 4.55 9.28
CA LEU A 179 -20.21 5.94 9.29
C LEU A 179 -20.01 6.62 7.93
N ILE A 180 -18.82 6.49 7.34
CA ILE A 180 -18.54 7.12 6.04
C ILE A 180 -19.28 6.41 4.90
N SER A 181 -19.58 5.12 5.04
CA SER A 181 -20.33 4.37 4.02
C SER A 181 -21.81 4.75 4.04
N GLN A 182 -22.39 4.98 5.21
CA GLN A 182 -23.78 5.48 5.38
C GLN A 182 -23.95 6.91 4.88
N ASN A 183 -23.02 7.81 5.16
CA ASN A 183 -23.08 9.19 4.65
C ASN A 183 -23.08 9.27 3.11
N LYS A 184 -22.48 8.29 2.41
CA LYS A 184 -22.56 8.20 0.94
C LYS A 184 -23.93 7.74 0.43
N LEU A 185 -24.68 6.96 1.22
CA LEU A 185 -26.03 6.54 0.88
C LEU A 185 -26.99 7.72 1.08
N ASN A 186 -26.89 8.44 2.20
CA ASN A 186 -27.74 9.60 2.47
C ASN A 186 -27.56 10.74 1.45
N CYS A 187 -26.34 11.04 0.99
CA CYS A 187 -26.14 12.04 -0.06
C CYS A 187 -26.65 11.62 -1.45
N ARG A 188 -26.92 10.32 -1.70
CA ARG A 188 -27.51 9.86 -2.96
C ARG A 188 -29.04 9.96 -2.97
N CYS A 189 -29.69 10.02 -1.82
CA CYS A 189 -31.14 10.12 -1.72
C CYS A 189 -31.71 11.53 -1.90
N TYR A 190 -30.86 12.57 -1.89
CA TYR A 190 -31.26 13.98 -2.10
C TYR A 190 -30.91 14.53 -3.49
N ALA A 191 -30.56 13.65 -4.43
CA ALA A 191 -30.36 13.99 -5.83
C ALA A 191 -31.45 13.30 -6.67
N CYS A 192 -32.67 13.82 -6.57
CA CYS A 192 -33.79 13.58 -7.48
C CYS A 192 -34.44 14.93 -7.77
#